data_AF-A0A2T6FGB4-F1
#
_entry.id   AF-A0A2T6FGB4-F1
#
_cell.length_a   1.000
_cell.length_b   1.000
_cell.length_c   1.000
_cell.angle_alpha   90.00
_cell.angle_beta   90.00
_cell.angle_gamma   90.00
#
_symmetry.space_group_name_H-M   'P 1'
#
loop_
_entity.id
_entity.type
_entity.pdbx_description
1 polymer ?
#
loop_
_entity_poly.entity_id
_entity_poly.type
_entity_poly.pdbx_seq_one_letter_code
_entity_poly.pdbx_strand_id
1 'polypeptide(L)'
;MLPCVRFELLAAKRYHCLPLGADEAVYTWREKKALYPFLTLEPDLLIYYDYPIYLYVSKQFPELAKRIALGLKKLQANGEFERLFNLHHAADVAELHLSRRKVFCLRSPYLADAHQCEKTLTYPQPINGSSHSRP
;
A
#
# COMPACT_ATOMS: atom_id res chain seq x y z
N MET A 1 3.99 2.81 25.28
CA MET A 1 5.04 2.66 24.25
C MET A 1 5.27 1.17 24.07
N LEU A 2 4.60 0.54 23.09
CA LEU A 2 4.77 -0.90 22.84
C LEU A 2 6.21 -1.12 22.33
N PRO A 3 6.97 -2.07 22.88
CA PRO A 3 8.38 -2.27 22.54
C PRO A 3 8.53 -2.62 21.05
N CYS A 4 9.59 -2.10 20.40
CA CYS A 4 9.93 -2.29 18.98
C CYS A 4 10.48 -3.70 18.67
N VAL A 5 9.83 -4.74 19.20
CA VAL A 5 10.27 -6.15 19.15
C VAL A 5 10.54 -6.63 17.72
N ARG A 6 9.88 -6.04 16.71
CA ARG A 6 9.96 -6.48 15.31
C ARG A 6 11.40 -6.43 14.74
N PHE A 7 12.09 -5.31 14.88
CA PHE A 7 13.42 -5.11 14.28
C PHE A 7 14.55 -5.70 15.13
N GLU A 8 14.39 -5.71 16.45
CA GLU A 8 15.33 -6.35 17.38
C GLU A 8 15.47 -7.84 17.08
N LEU A 9 14.36 -8.52 16.78
CA LEU A 9 14.37 -9.95 16.44
C LEU A 9 14.99 -10.22 15.06
N LEU A 10 14.85 -9.30 14.11
CA LEU A 10 15.56 -9.37 12.82
C LEU A 10 17.08 -9.16 13.00
N ALA A 11 17.47 -8.19 13.83
CA ALA A 11 18.88 -7.96 14.19
C ALA A 11 19.49 -9.16 14.94
N ALA A 12 18.70 -9.80 15.80
CA ALA A 12 19.04 -11.06 16.47
C ALA A 12 18.95 -12.29 15.55
N LYS A 13 18.73 -12.11 14.23
CA LYS A 13 18.67 -13.18 13.21
C LYS A 13 17.64 -14.27 13.52
N ARG A 14 16.54 -13.94 14.22
CA ARG A 14 15.47 -14.91 14.48
C ARG A 14 14.54 -15.09 13.28
N TYR A 15 14.57 -14.14 12.34
CA TYR A 15 13.94 -14.21 11.02
C TYR A 15 14.90 -13.66 9.97
N HIS A 16 14.66 -13.95 8.70
CA HIS A 16 15.47 -13.44 7.58
C HIS A 16 14.88 -12.16 6.96
N CYS A 17 13.56 -11.98 7.06
CA CYS A 17 12.86 -10.85 6.46
C CYS A 17 11.60 -10.50 7.28
N LEU A 18 11.13 -9.26 7.12
CA LEU A 18 9.87 -8.78 7.68
C LEU A 18 8.95 -8.35 6.53
N PRO A 19 7.79 -9.01 6.33
CA PRO A 19 6.80 -8.51 5.38
C PRO A 19 6.17 -7.24 5.95
N LEU A 20 6.16 -6.17 5.16
CA LEU A 20 5.48 -4.91 5.46
C LEU A 20 4.56 -4.56 4.29
N GLY A 21 3.55 -3.73 4.56
CA GLY A 21 2.74 -3.14 3.49
C GLY A 21 3.61 -2.32 2.54
N ALA A 22 3.24 -2.26 1.26
CA ALA A 22 3.93 -1.40 0.29
C ALA A 22 3.86 0.09 0.70
N ASP A 23 2.80 0.48 1.39
CA ASP A 23 2.59 1.79 1.98
C ASP A 23 3.47 2.08 3.21
N GLU A 24 4.05 1.06 3.85
CA GLU A 24 4.85 1.20 5.07
C GLU A 24 6.35 1.00 4.82
N ALA A 25 6.71 0.16 3.83
CA ALA A 25 8.06 -0.39 3.68
C ALA A 25 9.14 0.69 3.54
N VAL A 26 8.93 1.67 2.65
CA VAL A 26 9.92 2.72 2.36
C VAL A 26 10.09 3.66 3.53
N TYR A 27 9.00 4.18 4.08
CA TYR A 27 9.04 5.07 5.25
C TYR A 27 9.72 4.37 6.45
N THR A 28 9.32 3.13 6.73
CA THR A 28 9.87 2.35 7.84
C THR A 28 11.36 2.09 7.66
N TRP A 29 11.80 1.72 6.44
CA TRP A 29 13.22 1.55 6.14
C TRP A 29 14.00 2.86 6.34
N ARG A 30 13.49 4.00 5.83
CA ARG A 30 14.12 5.31 6.00
C ARG A 30 14.27 5.69 7.48
N GLU A 31 13.26 5.41 8.31
CA GLU A 31 13.27 5.68 9.74
C GLU A 31 14.27 4.77 10.49
N LYS A 32 14.32 3.47 10.15
CA LYS A 32 15.05 2.47 10.94
C LYS A 32 16.48 2.21 10.47
N LYS A 33 16.84 2.53 9.22
CA LYS A 33 18.18 2.21 8.67
C LYS A 33 19.35 2.82 9.43
N ALA A 34 19.15 3.97 10.11
CA ALA A 34 20.19 4.58 10.93
C ALA A 34 20.52 3.73 12.17
N LEU A 35 19.50 3.12 12.78
CA LEU A 35 19.65 2.23 13.93
C LEU A 35 20.06 0.81 13.52
N TYR A 36 19.62 0.37 12.34
CA TYR A 36 19.90 -0.96 11.80
C TYR A 36 20.49 -0.85 10.38
N PRO A 37 21.80 -0.56 10.23
CA PRO A 37 22.42 -0.31 8.92
C PRO A 37 22.41 -1.49 7.96
N PHE A 38 22.16 -2.70 8.45
CA PHE A 38 22.01 -3.91 7.63
C PHE A 38 20.64 -4.00 6.93
N LEU A 39 19.67 -3.16 7.30
CA LEU A 39 18.35 -3.19 6.68
C LEU A 39 18.41 -2.70 5.23
N THR A 40 17.85 -3.51 4.35
CA THR A 40 17.60 -3.17 2.96
C THR A 40 16.13 -3.41 2.64
N LEU A 41 15.63 -2.67 1.66
CA LEU A 41 14.43 -3.11 0.95
C LEU A 41 14.81 -4.34 0.13
N GLU A 42 14.02 -5.39 0.25
CA GLU A 42 14.14 -6.57 -0.61
C GLU A 42 13.82 -6.11 -2.06
N PRO A 43 14.62 -6.45 -3.09
CA PRO A 43 14.44 -5.90 -4.44
C PRO A 43 13.55 -6.73 -5.39
N ASP A 44 13.37 -8.02 -5.15
CA ASP A 44 12.91 -8.99 -6.17
C ASP A 44 11.56 -9.63 -5.86
N LEU A 45 11.06 -9.59 -4.64
CA LEU A 45 9.88 -10.31 -4.18
C LEU A 45 8.75 -9.35 -3.82
N LEU A 46 7.53 -9.75 -4.16
CA LEU A 46 6.30 -9.08 -3.76
C LEU A 46 5.27 -10.12 -3.35
N ILE A 47 4.76 -10.03 -2.12
CA ILE A 47 3.63 -10.85 -1.67
C ILE A 47 2.36 -10.05 -1.96
N TYR A 48 1.44 -10.65 -2.71
CA TYR A 48 0.16 -10.03 -3.06
C TYR A 48 -1.01 -10.86 -2.56
N TYR A 49 -2.02 -10.19 -2.00
CA TYR A 49 -3.32 -10.74 -1.66
C TYR A 49 -4.38 -9.64 -1.81
N ASP A 50 -5.62 -10.02 -2.13
CA ASP A 50 -6.71 -9.06 -2.25
C ASP A 50 -7.05 -8.51 -0.85
N TYR A 51 -6.78 -7.22 -0.63
CA TYR A 51 -6.99 -6.55 0.65
C TYR A 51 -7.71 -5.21 0.45
N PRO A 52 -9.04 -5.25 0.26
CA PRO A 52 -9.82 -4.02 0.12
C PRO A 52 -9.86 -3.21 1.42
N ILE A 53 -9.65 -1.91 1.30
CA ILE A 53 -9.80 -0.96 2.40
C ILE A 53 -11.27 -0.55 2.49
N TYR A 54 -11.88 -0.76 3.65
CA TYR A 54 -13.27 -0.38 3.93
C TYR A 54 -13.34 0.79 4.91
N LEU A 55 -14.24 1.74 4.62
CA LEU A 55 -14.65 2.75 5.59
C LEU A 55 -15.92 2.28 6.30
N TYR A 56 -15.81 2.04 7.60
CA TYR A 56 -16.94 1.61 8.42
C TYR A 56 -17.66 2.83 9.00
N VAL A 57 -18.99 2.84 8.85
CA VAL A 57 -19.87 3.88 9.42
C VAL A 57 -20.93 3.18 10.27
N SER A 58 -21.23 3.73 11.44
CA SER A 58 -22.28 3.20 12.31
C SER A 58 -23.62 3.16 11.57
N LYS A 59 -24.39 2.09 11.77
CA LYS A 59 -25.74 1.92 11.21
C LYS A 59 -26.71 3.02 11.64
N GLN A 60 -26.40 3.74 12.72
CA GLN A 60 -27.19 4.88 13.21
C GLN A 60 -27.06 6.13 12.32
N PHE A 61 -26.04 6.20 11.45
CA PHE A 61 -25.78 7.38 10.59
C PHE A 61 -25.79 7.02 9.09
N PRO A 62 -26.93 6.55 8.54
CA PRO A 62 -27.01 6.15 7.14
C PRO A 62 -26.75 7.31 6.16
N GLU A 63 -27.15 8.53 6.52
CA GLU A 63 -26.89 9.71 5.69
C GLU A 63 -25.40 10.07 5.63
N LEU A 64 -24.63 9.83 6.70
CA LEU A 64 -23.18 10.00 6.68
C LEU A 64 -22.52 9.00 5.72
N ALA A 65 -22.95 7.74 5.76
CA ALA A 65 -22.45 6.72 4.85
C ALA A 65 -22.71 7.10 3.38
N LYS A 66 -23.92 7.57 3.05
CA LYS A 66 -24.28 8.07 1.72
C LYS A 66 -23.39 9.24 1.28
N ARG A 67 -23.16 10.21 2.18
CA ARG A 67 -22.32 11.39 1.88
C ARG A 67 -20.86 11.02 1.64
N ILE A 68 -20.28 10.14 2.47
CA ILE A 68 -18.91 9.64 2.28
C ILE A 68 -18.80 8.91 0.93
N ALA A 69 -19.72 8.00 0.64
CA ALA A 69 -19.72 7.25 -0.61
C ALA A 69 -19.86 8.17 -1.83
N LEU A 70 -20.75 9.16 -1.78
CA LEU A 70 -20.90 10.15 -2.85
C LEU A 70 -19.64 10.99 -3.03
N GLY A 71 -19.02 11.45 -1.94
CA GLY A 71 -17.78 12.22 -1.96
C GLY A 71 -16.63 11.46 -2.61
N LEU A 72 -16.41 10.20 -2.19
CA LEU A 72 -15.39 9.34 -2.78
C LEU A 72 -15.62 9.10 -4.27
N LYS A 73 -16.86 8.81 -4.70
CA LYS A 73 -17.18 8.65 -6.12
C LYS A 73 -16.86 9.91 -6.92
N LYS A 74 -17.15 11.09 -6.38
CA LYS A 74 -16.81 12.37 -7.03
C LYS A 74 -15.31 12.56 -7.15
N LEU A 75 -14.55 12.29 -6.07
CA LEU A 75 -13.08 12.39 -6.05
C LEU A 75 -12.42 11.43 -7.06
N GLN A 76 -12.98 10.22 -7.22
CA GLN A 76 -12.50 9.28 -8.22
C GLN A 76 -12.84 9.74 -9.64
N ALA A 77 -14.09 10.16 -9.87
CA ALA A 77 -14.56 10.56 -11.20
C ALA A 77 -13.89 11.82 -11.74
N ASN A 78 -13.46 12.74 -10.86
CA ASN A 78 -12.81 13.99 -11.27
C ASN A 78 -11.27 13.95 -11.20
N GLY A 79 -10.68 12.83 -10.78
CA GLY A 79 -9.23 12.64 -10.67
C GLY A 79 -8.58 13.20 -9.40
N GLU A 80 -9.32 13.85 -8.51
CA GLU A 80 -8.76 14.42 -7.27
C GLU A 80 -8.24 13.33 -6.31
N PHE A 81 -8.86 12.14 -6.33
CA PHE A 81 -8.35 11.00 -5.58
C PHE A 81 -6.92 10.64 -6.02
N GLU A 82 -6.71 10.51 -7.33
CA GLU A 82 -5.41 10.18 -7.90
C GLU A 82 -4.38 11.29 -7.64
N ARG A 83 -4.79 12.56 -7.73
CA ARG A 83 -3.94 13.70 -7.39
C ARG A 83 -3.47 13.63 -5.93
N LEU A 84 -4.39 13.39 -4.99
CA LEU A 84 -4.08 13.28 -3.56
C LEU A 84 -3.21 12.04 -3.26
N PHE A 85 -3.52 10.91 -3.88
CA PHE A 85 -2.72 9.69 -3.74
C PHE A 85 -1.28 9.94 -4.20
N ASN A 86 -1.10 10.53 -5.37
CA ASN A 86 0.24 10.81 -5.91
C ASN A 86 1.00 11.83 -5.08
N LEU A 87 0.32 12.85 -4.55
CA LEU A 87 0.94 13.83 -3.65
C LEU A 87 1.61 13.18 -2.44
N HIS A 88 1.01 12.11 -1.90
CA HIS A 88 1.49 11.47 -0.67
C HIS A 88 2.30 10.19 -0.88
N HIS A 89 2.08 9.45 -1.97
CA HIS A 89 2.59 8.09 -2.13
C HIS A 89 3.45 7.86 -3.38
N ALA A 90 3.46 8.77 -4.37
CA ALA A 90 4.14 8.51 -5.65
C ALA A 90 5.65 8.26 -5.47
N ALA A 91 6.32 9.00 -4.59
CA ALA A 91 7.74 8.85 -4.33
C ALA A 91 8.09 7.48 -3.73
N ASP A 92 7.29 7.01 -2.77
CA ASP A 92 7.52 5.72 -2.13
C ASP A 92 7.15 4.56 -3.06
N VAL A 93 6.08 4.69 -3.85
CA VAL A 93 5.74 3.69 -4.87
C VAL A 93 6.83 3.56 -5.94
N ALA A 94 7.42 4.69 -6.35
CA ALA A 94 8.51 4.70 -7.34
C ALA A 94 9.76 3.96 -6.82
N GLU A 95 10.13 4.20 -5.56
CA GLU A 95 11.27 3.55 -4.86
C GLU A 95 11.12 2.03 -4.81
N LEU A 96 9.89 1.52 -4.72
CA LEU A 96 9.64 0.09 -4.58
C LEU A 96 9.80 -0.71 -5.88
N HIS A 97 9.75 -0.07 -7.05
CA HIS A 97 9.84 -0.76 -8.35
C HIS A 97 8.90 -1.98 -8.48
N LEU A 98 7.66 -1.85 -7.97
CA LEU A 98 6.74 -2.98 -7.76
C LEU A 98 6.49 -3.86 -9.00
N SER A 99 6.47 -3.27 -10.19
CA SER A 99 6.23 -3.97 -11.46
C SER A 99 7.37 -4.89 -11.91
N ARG A 100 8.56 -4.76 -11.32
CA ARG A 100 9.74 -5.57 -11.66
C ARG A 100 9.92 -6.78 -10.75
N ARG A 101 9.13 -6.86 -9.68
CA ARG A 101 9.25 -7.91 -8.66
C ARG A 101 8.52 -9.18 -9.08
N LYS A 102 9.07 -10.32 -8.69
CA LYS A 102 8.39 -11.62 -8.70
C LYS A 102 7.26 -11.63 -7.69
N VAL A 103 6.04 -11.81 -8.20
CA VAL A 103 4.82 -11.81 -7.39
C VAL A 103 4.53 -13.22 -6.86
N PHE A 104 4.30 -13.31 -5.56
CA PHE A 104 3.72 -14.48 -4.90
C PHE A 104 2.30 -14.16 -4.47
N CYS A 105 1.33 -14.80 -5.11
CA CYS A 105 -0.07 -14.72 -4.69
C CYS A 105 -0.26 -15.53 -3.40
N LEU A 106 -0.65 -14.85 -2.34
CA LEU A 106 -1.04 -15.47 -1.09
C LEU A 106 -2.55 -15.73 -1.11
N ARG A 107 -2.93 -16.99 -1.33
CA ARG A 107 -4.33 -17.42 -1.24
C ARG A 107 -4.78 -17.40 0.23
N SER A 108 -5.98 -16.87 0.46
CA SER A 108 -6.56 -16.80 1.80
C SER A 108 -7.76 -17.75 1.88
N PRO A 109 -7.85 -18.65 2.88
CA PRO A 109 -9.02 -19.50 3.07
C PRO A 109 -10.27 -18.69 3.48
N TYR A 110 -10.10 -17.41 3.80
CA TYR A 110 -11.18 -16.51 4.20
C TYR A 110 -11.75 -15.69 3.03
N LEU A 111 -11.22 -15.86 1.81
CA LEU A 111 -11.70 -15.20 0.60
C LEU A 111 -12.39 -16.24 -0.30
N ALA A 112 -13.54 -15.86 -0.87
CA ALA A 112 -14.18 -16.68 -1.90
C ALA A 112 -13.28 -16.76 -3.15
N ASP A 113 -13.42 -17.82 -3.95
CA ASP A 113 -12.53 -18.10 -5.09
C ASP A 113 -12.41 -16.92 -6.08
N ALA A 114 -13.51 -16.21 -6.34
CA ALA A 114 -13.53 -15.03 -7.21
C ALA A 114 -12.69 -13.83 -6.70
N HIS A 115 -12.28 -13.85 -5.42
CA HIS A 115 -11.46 -12.84 -4.77
C HIS A 115 -10.06 -13.35 -4.43
N GLN A 116 -9.69 -14.55 -4.89
CA GLN A 116 -8.32 -15.01 -4.82
C GLN A 116 -7.46 -14.21 -5.81
N CYS A 117 -6.15 -14.19 -5.59
CA CYS A 117 -5.22 -13.39 -6.41
C CYS A 117 -4.95 -14.01 -7.80
N GLU A 118 -6.00 -14.07 -8.61
CA GLU A 118 -6.00 -14.53 -10.01
C GLU A 118 -6.00 -13.37 -11.00
N LYS A 119 -6.11 -12.12 -10.52
CA LYS A 119 -6.19 -10.92 -11.37
C LYS A 119 -4.82 -10.44 -11.81
N THR A 120 -4.76 -9.88 -13.02
CA THR A 120 -3.59 -9.12 -13.47
C THR A 120 -3.41 -7.90 -12.57
N LEU A 121 -2.20 -7.73 -12.02
CA LEU A 121 -1.89 -6.61 -11.13
C LEU A 121 -1.65 -5.33 -11.92
N THR A 122 -2.34 -4.28 -11.49
CA THR A 122 -2.06 -2.90 -11.90
C THR A 122 -1.34 -2.19 -10.76
N TYR A 123 -0.19 -1.61 -11.07
CA TYR A 123 0.60 -0.85 -10.09
C TYR A 123 0.30 0.64 -10.24
N PRO A 124 0.23 1.40 -9.14
CA PRO A 124 0.12 2.85 -9.22
C PRO A 124 1.32 3.40 -10.01
N GLN A 125 1.05 4.19 -11.03
CA GLN A 125 2.10 4.84 -11.82
C GLN A 125 2.27 6.27 -11.30
N PRO A 126 3.50 6.76 -11.08
CA PRO A 126 3.72 8.17 -10.84
C PRO A 126 3.25 8.95 -12.08
N ILE A 127 2.41 9.96 -11.88
CA ILE A 127 2.11 10.93 -12.94
C ILE A 127 3.39 11.70 -13.28
N ASN A 128 4.02 11.36 -14.41
CA ASN A 128 5.04 12.20 -15.03
C ASN A 128 4.35 13.50 -15.43
N GLY A 129 4.70 14.61 -14.75
CA GLY A 129 4.09 15.91 -14.94
C GLY A 129 4.06 16.30 -16.42
N SER A 130 2.91 16.14 -17.07
CA SER A 130 2.63 16.73 -18.37
C SER A 130 1.12 16.81 -18.61
N SER A 131 0.66 18.04 -18.83
CA SER A 131 -0.62 18.43 -19.44
C SER A 131 -1.91 18.23 -18.64
N HIS A 132 -2.11 19.02 -17.59
CA HIS A 132 -3.44 19.61 -17.34
C HIS A 132 -3.31 21.13 -17.36
N SER A 133 -3.03 21.69 -18.54
CA SER A 133 -3.59 23.00 -18.88
C SER A 133 -5.10 22.80 -18.95
N ARG A 134 -5.84 23.31 -17.97
CA ARG A 134 -7.28 23.55 -18.16
C ARG A 134 -7.51 25.02 -18.51
N PRO A 135 -8.50 25.31 -19.36
CA PRO A 135 -8.91 26.66 -19.73
C PRO A 135 -9.45 27.46 -18.53
#